data_AF-A0A9J6P543-F1
#
_entry.id   AF-A0A9J6P543-F1
#
_cell.length_a   1.000
_cell.length_b   1.000
_cell.length_c   1.000
_cell.angle_alpha   90.00
_cell.angle_beta   90.00
_cell.angle_gamma   90.00
#
_symmetry.space_group_name_H-M   'P 1'
#
loop_
_entity.id
_entity.type
_entity.pdbx_description
1 polymer ?
#
loop_
_entity_poly.entity_id
_entity_poly.type
_entity_poly.pdbx_seq_one_letter_code
_entity_poly.pdbx_strand_id
1 'polypeptide(L)' 'MRHNHEGTVDRVRSFLREGKGMTEIMNITKLSSEEFLEIRNKLQSKYKKEHNDRLR' A
#
# COMPACT_ATOMS: atom_id res chain seq x y z
N MET A 1 -20.73 6.47 -4.34
CA MET A 1 -19.44 6.78 -5.04
C MET A 1 -18.33 6.03 -4.32
N ARG A 2 -17.86 4.89 -4.86
CA ARG A 2 -16.95 3.96 -4.15
C ARG A 2 -15.68 3.62 -4.96
N HIS A 3 -15.47 4.29 -6.09
CA HIS A 3 -14.46 3.94 -7.11
C HIS A 3 -13.08 4.63 -6.95
N ASN A 4 -12.91 5.60 -6.05
CA ASN A 4 -11.64 6.35 -5.97
C ASN A 4 -10.57 5.69 -5.08
N HIS A 5 -10.94 4.77 -4.18
CA HIS A 5 -10.00 4.26 -3.17
C HIS A 5 -9.19 3.04 -3.66
N GLU A 6 -9.77 2.18 -4.51
CA GLU A 6 -9.07 1.01 -5.04
C GLU A 6 -7.94 1.37 -6.01
N GLY A 7 -8.13 2.40 -6.85
CA GLY A 7 -7.09 2.85 -7.79
C GLY A 7 -5.84 3.40 -7.10
N THR A 8 -6.00 3.99 -5.90
CA THR A 8 -4.88 4.54 -5.14
C THR A 8 -4.02 3.45 -4.51
N VAL A 9 -4.64 2.40 -3.97
CA VAL A 9 -3.91 1.25 -3.40
C VAL A 9 -3.08 0.53 -4.45
N ASP A 10 -3.63 0.31 -5.65
CA ASP A 10 -2.91 -0.39 -6.71
C ASP A 10 -1.74 0.44 -7.27
N ARG A 11 -1.91 1.77 -7.34
CA ARG A 11 -0.81 2.71 -7.66
C ARG A 11 0.30 2.66 -6.62
N VAL A 12 -0.03 2.77 -5.33
CA VAL A 12 0.96 2.68 -4.24
C VAL A 12 1.70 1.34 -4.31
N ARG A 13 0.97 0.24 -4.54
CA ARG A 13 1.58 -1.09 -4.72
C ARG A 13 2.56 -1.13 -5.89
N SER A 14 2.17 -0.60 -7.05
CA SER A 14 3.03 -0.56 -8.24
C SER A 14 4.30 0.25 -7.97
N PHE A 15 4.16 1.44 -7.38
CA PHE A 15 5.30 2.29 -7.05
C PHE A 15 6.24 1.66 -6.03
N LEU A 16 5.71 0.95 -5.03
CA LEU A 16 6.53 0.18 -4.09
C LEU A 16 7.29 -0.95 -4.78
N ARG A 17 6.69 -1.63 -5.77
CA ARG A 17 7.36 -2.68 -6.57
C ARG A 17 8.42 -2.11 -7.50
N GLU A 18 8.24 -0.88 -7.98
CA GLU A 18 9.25 -0.14 -8.76
C GLU A 18 10.41 0.38 -7.90
N GLY A 19 10.32 0.29 -6.56
CA GLY A 19 11.36 0.75 -5.65
C GLY A 19 11.31 2.25 -5.33
N LYS A 20 10.19 2.93 -5.61
CA LYS A 20 10.02 4.36 -5.30
C LYS A 20 9.98 4.61 -3.80
N GLY A 21 10.57 5.73 -3.39
CA GLY A 21 10.59 6.17 -1.99
C GLY A 21 9.24 6.70 -1.52
N MET A 22 9.00 6.62 -0.20
CA MET A 22 7.75 7.10 0.44
C MET A 22 7.38 8.53 0.04
N THR A 23 8.33 9.46 0.10
CA THR A 23 8.11 10.88 -0.25
C THR A 23 7.68 11.05 -1.71
N GLU A 24 8.27 10.29 -2.63
CA GLU A 24 7.93 10.35 -4.05
C GLU A 24 6.50 9.83 -4.29
N ILE A 25 6.18 8.69 -3.67
CA ILE A 25 4.85 8.10 -3.77
C ILE A 25 3.79 9.05 -3.22
N MET A 26 3.99 9.59 -2.02
CA MET A 26 3.07 10.56 -1.41
C MET A 26 2.85 11.79 -2.29
N ASN A 27 3.91 12.29 -2.95
CA ASN A 27 3.80 13.46 -3.81
C ASN A 27 3.00 13.16 -5.10
N ILE A 28 3.13 11.96 -5.67
CA ILE A 28 2.39 11.52 -6.86
C ILE A 28 0.93 11.23 -6.53
N THR A 29 0.68 10.49 -5.45
CA THR A 29 -0.68 10.06 -5.08
C THR A 29 -1.44 11.09 -4.27
N LYS A 30 -0.79 12.19 -3.87
CA LYS A 30 -1.33 13.23 -2.98
C LYS A 30 -1.91 12.66 -1.68
N LEU A 31 -1.31 11.56 -1.22
CA LEU A 31 -1.71 10.90 0.03
C LEU A 31 -1.03 11.58 1.21
N SER A 32 -1.75 11.66 2.32
CA SER A 32 -1.15 11.96 3.62
C SER A 32 -0.25 10.82 4.09
N SER A 33 0.68 11.12 4.99
CA SER A 33 1.58 10.13 5.60
C SER A 33 0.81 9.00 6.28
N GLU A 34 -0.28 9.33 6.98
CA GLU A 34 -1.17 8.36 7.63
C GLU A 34 -1.85 7.43 6.61
N GLU A 35 -2.43 7.97 5.54
CA GLU A 35 -3.09 7.15 4.51
C GLU A 35 -2.09 6.23 3.78
N PHE A 36 -0.90 6.74 3.46
CA PHE A 36 0.16 5.92 2.87
C PHE A 36 0.58 4.79 3.82
N LEU A 37 0.77 5.08 5.11
CA LEU A 37 1.13 4.09 6.11
C LEU A 37 0.04 3.02 6.27
N GLU A 38 -1.23 3.42 6.29
CA GLU A 38 -2.35 2.48 6.30
C GLU A 38 -2.33 1.55 5.09
N ILE A 39 -2.13 2.10 3.88
CA ILE A 39 -2.08 1.31 2.65
C ILE A 39 -0.88 0.37 2.68
N ARG A 40 0.30 0.87 3.05
CA ARG A 40 1.52 0.07 3.18
C ARG A 40 1.34 -1.07 4.20
N ASN A 41 0.75 -0.77 5.35
CA ASN A 41 0.45 -1.76 6.38
C ASN A 41 -0.56 -2.80 5.89
N LYS A 42 -1.62 -2.39 5.18
CA LYS A 42 -2.59 -3.32 4.56
C LYS A 42 -1.91 -4.23 3.53
N LEU A 43 -1.01 -3.69 2.72
CA LEU A 43 -0.23 -4.44 1.72
C LEU A 43 0.74 -5.44 2.39
N GLN A 44 1.46 -5.03 3.44
CA GLN A 44 2.34 -5.94 4.19
C GLN A 44 1.58 -6.98 5.03
N SER A 45 0.45 -6.60 5.62
CA SER A 45 -0.32 -7.48 6.51
C SER A 45 -0.96 -8.63 5.74
N LYS A 46 -1.39 -8.41 4.49
CA LYS A 46 -1.77 -9.52 3.59
C LYS A 46 -0.64 -10.55 3.42
N TYR A 47 0.60 -10.07 3.25
CA TYR A 47 1.77 -10.94 3.12
C TYR A 47 2.06 -11.74 4.39
N LYS A 48 1.86 -11.13 5.57
CA LYS A 48 2.12 -11.77 6.87
C LYS A 48 1.06 -12.80 7.26
N LYS A 49 -0.21 -12.57 6.89
CA LYS A 49 -1.33 -13.45 7.25
C LYS A 49 -1.24 -14.79 6.49
N GLU A 50 -0.85 -14.78 5.22
CA GLU A 50 -0.59 -16.01 4.46
C GLU A 50 0.61 -16.80 5.00
N HIS A 51 1.61 -16.13 5.58
CA HIS A 51 2.79 -16.80 6.14
C HIS A 51 2.56 -17.39 7.54
N ASN A 52 1.59 -16.87 8.30
CA ASN A 52 1.29 -17.35 9.66
C ASN A 52 0.27 -18.50 9.67
N ASP A 53 -0.59 -18.60 8.65
CA ASP A 53 -1.50 -19.75 8.48
C ASP A 53 -0.77 -21.04 8.07
N ARG A 54 0.44 -20.92 7.50
CA ARG A 54 1.31 -22.05 7.13
C ARG A 54 2.16 -22.63 8.26
N LEU A 55 2.15 -22.00 9.44
CA LEU A 55 2.91 -22.42 10.62
C LEU A 55 2.00 -22.98 11.73
N ARG A 56 0.74 -23.26 11.43
CA ARG A 56 -0.24 -23.81 12.38
C ARG A 56 -0.68 -25.22 12.00
#